data_AF-A0A816CBP9-F1
#
_entry.id   AF-A0A816CBP9-F1
#
_cell.length_a   1.000
_cell.length_b   1.000
_cell.length_c   1.000
_cell.angle_alpha   90.00
_cell.angle_beta   90.00
_cell.angle_gamma   90.00
#
_symmetry.space_group_name_H-M   'P 1'
#
loop_
_entity.id
_entity.type
_entity.pdbx_description
1 polymer ?
#
loop_
_entity_poly.entity_id
_entity_poly.type
_entity_poly.pdbx_seq_one_letter_code
_entity_poly.pdbx_strand_id
1 'polypeptide(L)'
;MNIGGIQPNKGSDQSIWPVLLIINEINRKKRYSPKNSIIAGMWPGPSKPSRTTISLLFKNIVADLQELEKGHLFKLYSLEHDNHFETIKVFLICACCDKPAQCLIQCLPDPIAFFGCGNCEIEGVSVPTKNDGSVVSFAIYENNPNACERTNERYDLLQQEVKMNENQLANFTGSCGRPALIEVHKNAEKGIKGPCLLRALSKFDVGRCFLVDSLHNIYLGLFKRLLSLWLSHKDKNENWSLWSRTDELSSLLDKVRFPSTTTRHPRPLHKFSKYKGSEYRLVLLFGYSIFESILKPECYSHLLLLVLAVHHAESRSLTHDMVDVVEKLCLSFLYQFPKLYTSQHNVQVVHSILHLSETLRNFGPLSTNSTFNFEDQLGVLTRSCKGTRRHAIEIMNNLMYLRDACSEAANANMHKGLQKLLTTWLHMRDAYNISSKDCVRVLHPVKITDQFFDSIFSGDIVYYSTAYIGQVRFTTVQYAREKVSDDSAILFKDGLKQNFGRIRRIFTVNSGEPMLYVDVISKMLHFECATSTDVYSYSYIQTGLLDEQKKTAGFFFFGGVVVGHTVAAVD
;
A
#
# COMPACT_ATOMS: atom_id res chain seq x y z
N MET A 1 -11.95 0.48 -6.98
CA MET A 1 -12.09 1.79 -7.64
C MET A 1 -11.15 2.80 -7.01
N ASN A 2 -10.68 3.79 -7.78
CA ASN A 2 -10.00 4.97 -7.29
C ASN A 2 -10.57 6.22 -7.98
N ILE A 3 -10.58 7.34 -7.27
CA ILE A 3 -10.77 8.66 -7.84
C ILE A 3 -9.82 9.61 -7.12
N GLY A 4 -9.18 10.48 -7.89
CA GLY A 4 -8.21 11.44 -7.37
C GLY A 4 -8.01 12.60 -8.32
N GLY A 5 -7.67 13.76 -7.78
CA GLY A 5 -7.36 14.95 -8.57
C GLY A 5 -5.94 14.89 -9.10
N ILE A 6 -5.77 15.13 -10.39
CA ILE A 6 -4.46 15.21 -11.05
C ILE A 6 -4.32 16.58 -11.67
N GLN A 7 -3.14 17.17 -11.53
CA GLN A 7 -2.77 18.40 -12.23
C GLN A 7 -1.99 18.04 -13.50
N PRO A 8 -2.57 18.22 -14.70
CA PRO A 8 -1.90 17.86 -15.95
C PRO A 8 -0.63 18.68 -16.20
N ASN A 9 -0.70 19.97 -15.86
CA ASN A 9 0.41 20.91 -16.01
C ASN A 9 0.91 21.34 -14.63
N LYS A 10 2.21 21.16 -14.38
CA LYS A 10 2.84 21.61 -13.12
C LYS A 10 2.65 23.11 -12.96
N GLY A 11 2.13 23.54 -11.81
CA GLY A 11 1.91 24.95 -11.49
C GLY A 11 0.60 25.54 -12.06
N SER A 12 -0.26 24.72 -12.66
CA SER A 12 -1.62 25.12 -13.03
C SER A 12 -2.61 24.75 -11.94
N ASP A 13 -3.61 25.62 -11.71
CA ASP A 13 -4.76 25.33 -10.84
C ASP A 13 -5.75 24.35 -11.48
N GLN A 14 -5.52 23.95 -12.73
CA GLN A 14 -6.38 22.99 -13.42
C GLN A 14 -6.18 21.59 -12.85
N SER A 15 -7.28 20.98 -12.41
CA SER A 15 -7.34 19.59 -11.96
C SER A 15 -8.35 18.80 -12.78
N ILE A 16 -7.97 17.59 -13.15
CA ILE A 16 -8.86 16.57 -13.73
C ILE A 16 -9.05 15.45 -12.71
N TRP A 17 -10.20 14.79 -12.75
CA TRP A 17 -10.55 13.77 -11.77
C TRP A 17 -11.05 12.50 -12.49
N PRO A 18 -10.14 11.58 -12.86
CA PRO A 18 -10.51 10.28 -13.41
C PRO A 18 -11.08 9.35 -12.33
N VAL A 19 -12.06 8.54 -12.73
CA VAL A 19 -12.55 7.38 -11.97
C VAL A 19 -11.97 6.13 -12.59
N LEU A 20 -11.06 5.48 -11.87
CA LEU A 20 -10.39 4.26 -12.30
C LEU A 20 -11.01 3.03 -11.65
N LEU A 21 -11.29 2.02 -12.45
CA LEU A 21 -11.65 0.66 -12.03
C LEU A 21 -10.54 -0.31 -12.41
N ILE A 22 -10.39 -1.33 -11.56
CA ILE A 22 -9.39 -2.38 -11.68
C ILE A 22 -10.10 -3.69 -11.31
N ILE A 23 -9.86 -4.73 -12.10
CA ILE A 23 -10.41 -6.07 -11.85
C ILE A 23 -9.49 -6.79 -10.86
N ASN A 24 -10.04 -7.22 -9.72
CA ASN A 24 -9.26 -7.79 -8.63
C ASN A 24 -8.70 -9.17 -8.98
N GLU A 25 -9.42 -9.94 -9.79
CA GLU A 25 -9.13 -11.29 -10.24
C GLU A 25 -7.91 -11.34 -11.18
N ILE A 26 -7.50 -10.21 -11.75
CA ILE A 26 -6.25 -10.13 -12.53
C ILE A 26 -5.06 -10.29 -11.59
N ASN A 27 -4.08 -11.10 -12.00
CA ASN A 27 -2.82 -11.29 -11.27
C ASN A 27 -2.20 -9.94 -10.88
N ARG A 28 -1.85 -9.79 -9.60
CA ARG A 28 -1.35 -8.54 -9.00
C ARG A 28 -0.24 -7.85 -9.80
N LYS A 29 0.68 -8.60 -10.43
CA LYS A 29 1.77 -8.03 -11.24
C LYS A 29 1.29 -7.30 -12.50
N LYS A 30 0.16 -7.72 -13.06
CA LYS A 30 -0.43 -7.18 -14.29
C LYS A 30 -1.66 -6.31 -14.01
N ARG A 31 -2.28 -6.49 -12.84
CA ARG A 31 -3.54 -5.85 -12.42
C ARG A 31 -3.54 -4.35 -12.62
N TYR A 32 -2.43 -3.69 -12.25
CA TYR A 32 -2.28 -2.25 -12.34
C TYR A 32 -1.47 -1.80 -13.57
N SER A 33 -1.40 -2.59 -14.64
CA SER A 33 -0.88 -2.10 -15.92
C SER A 33 -1.92 -1.20 -16.62
N PRO A 34 -1.52 -0.17 -17.39
CA PRO A 34 -2.46 0.72 -18.08
C PRO A 34 -3.48 0.00 -18.99
N LYS A 35 -3.11 -1.15 -19.59
CA LYS A 35 -4.02 -1.97 -20.41
C LYS A 35 -5.14 -2.65 -19.64
N ASN A 36 -4.97 -2.84 -18.33
CA ASN A 36 -5.93 -3.49 -17.44
C ASN A 36 -6.70 -2.49 -16.57
N SER A 37 -6.39 -1.19 -16.72
CA SER A 37 -7.13 -0.10 -16.10
C SER A 37 -8.34 0.26 -16.92
N ILE A 38 -9.47 0.42 -16.25
CA ILE A 38 -10.72 0.87 -16.85
C ILE A 38 -10.96 2.30 -16.37
N ILE A 39 -11.12 3.26 -17.30
CA ILE A 39 -11.66 4.57 -16.96
C ILE A 39 -13.18 4.47 -17.01
N ALA A 40 -13.82 4.49 -15.85
CA ALA A 40 -15.28 4.51 -15.75
C ALA A 40 -15.86 5.91 -15.95
N GLY A 41 -15.07 6.94 -15.69
CA GLY A 41 -15.50 8.32 -15.88
C GLY A 41 -14.36 9.30 -15.73
N MET A 42 -14.59 10.53 -16.20
CA MET A 42 -13.62 11.61 -16.14
C MET A 42 -14.33 12.93 -15.88
N TRP A 43 -13.96 13.61 -14.81
CA TRP A 43 -14.32 15.01 -14.62
C TRP A 43 -13.21 15.92 -15.18
N PRO A 44 -13.51 16.76 -16.19
CA PRO A 44 -12.50 17.45 -16.97
C PRO A 44 -11.93 18.72 -16.30
N GLY A 45 -12.47 19.14 -15.15
CA GLY A 45 -12.05 20.37 -14.49
C GLY A 45 -12.66 21.64 -15.12
N PRO A 46 -12.05 22.82 -14.91
CA PRO A 46 -10.70 23.04 -14.38
C PRO A 46 -10.59 22.87 -12.85
N SER A 47 -11.68 22.96 -12.10
CA SER A 47 -11.67 22.85 -10.64
C SER A 47 -12.09 21.47 -10.15
N LYS A 48 -11.81 21.19 -8.87
CA LYS A 48 -12.35 20.02 -8.15
C LYS A 48 -13.88 19.98 -8.29
N PRO A 49 -14.49 18.81 -8.57
CA PRO A 49 -15.93 18.71 -8.66
C PRO A 49 -16.62 19.03 -7.33
N SER A 50 -17.79 19.66 -7.42
CA SER A 50 -18.70 19.85 -6.29
C SER A 50 -19.42 18.53 -5.92
N ARG A 51 -20.03 18.45 -4.74
CA ARG A 51 -20.85 17.29 -4.33
C ARG A 51 -22.00 16.99 -5.31
N THR A 52 -22.59 18.01 -5.92
CA THR A 52 -23.65 17.79 -6.92
C THR A 52 -23.10 17.23 -8.23
N THR A 53 -21.99 17.80 -8.71
CA THR A 53 -21.39 17.40 -9.99
C THR A 53 -20.72 16.03 -9.92
N ILE A 54 -20.11 15.67 -8.79
CA ILE A 54 -19.58 14.32 -8.58
C ILE A 54 -20.72 13.30 -8.60
N SER A 55 -21.86 13.58 -7.98
CA SER A 55 -23.03 12.71 -8.03
C SER A 55 -23.55 12.54 -9.46
N LEU A 56 -23.54 13.59 -10.28
CA LEU A 56 -23.89 13.45 -11.70
C LEU A 56 -22.94 12.50 -12.46
N LEU A 57 -21.62 12.59 -12.19
CA LEU A 57 -20.64 11.67 -12.77
C LEU A 57 -20.91 10.21 -12.33
N PHE A 58 -21.16 10.00 -11.05
CA PHE A 58 -21.40 8.67 -10.50
C PHE A 58 -22.77 8.10 -10.87
N LYS A 59 -23.75 8.91 -11.27
CA LYS A 59 -25.09 8.42 -11.66
C LYS A 59 -25.02 7.37 -12.77
N ASN A 60 -24.28 7.66 -13.84
CA ASN A 60 -24.15 6.73 -14.97
C ASN A 60 -23.27 5.54 -14.60
N ILE A 61 -22.16 5.79 -13.90
CA ILE A 61 -21.24 4.73 -13.44
C ILE A 61 -21.98 3.72 -12.56
N VAL A 62 -22.80 4.18 -11.62
CA VAL A 62 -23.58 3.32 -10.73
C VAL A 62 -24.65 2.55 -11.51
N ALA A 63 -25.34 3.19 -12.46
CA ALA A 63 -26.32 2.50 -13.31
C ALA A 63 -25.67 1.36 -14.11
N ASP A 64 -24.51 1.61 -14.71
CA ASP A 64 -23.75 0.59 -15.45
C ASP A 64 -23.31 -0.55 -14.53
N LEU A 65 -22.81 -0.23 -13.33
CA LEU A 65 -22.42 -1.23 -12.33
C LEU A 65 -23.61 -2.06 -11.84
N GLN A 66 -24.78 -1.45 -11.62
CA GLN A 66 -25.99 -2.18 -11.24
C GLN A 66 -26.45 -3.15 -12.32
N GLU A 67 -26.28 -2.80 -13.60
CA GLU A 67 -26.55 -3.73 -14.69
C GLU A 67 -25.55 -4.89 -14.69
N LEU A 68 -24.26 -4.59 -14.47
CA LEU A 68 -23.23 -5.61 -14.37
C LEU A 68 -23.40 -6.54 -13.14
N GLU A 69 -24.01 -6.07 -12.05
CA GLU A 69 -24.34 -6.91 -10.87
C GLU A 69 -25.40 -7.98 -11.19
N LYS A 70 -26.29 -7.71 -12.16
CA LYS A 70 -27.30 -8.69 -12.64
C LYS A 70 -26.67 -9.83 -13.42
N GLY A 71 -25.53 -9.56 -14.05
CA GLY A 71 -24.78 -10.49 -14.90
C GLY A 71 -24.95 -10.12 -16.36
N HIS A 72 -23.83 -10.07 -17.08
CA HIS A 72 -23.80 -9.74 -18.49
C HIS A 72 -23.03 -10.81 -19.27
N LEU A 73 -23.47 -11.08 -20.50
CA LEU A 73 -22.82 -12.06 -21.36
C LEU A 73 -21.57 -11.45 -21.98
N PHE A 74 -20.40 -11.94 -21.58
CA PHE A 74 -19.12 -11.53 -22.15
C PHE A 74 -18.60 -12.59 -23.10
N LYS A 75 -18.08 -12.15 -24.24
CA LYS A 75 -17.24 -12.99 -25.08
C LYS A 75 -15.83 -13.01 -24.49
N LEU A 76 -15.42 -14.17 -24.00
CA LEU A 76 -14.10 -14.39 -23.44
C LEU A 76 -13.15 -14.86 -24.53
N TYR A 77 -12.02 -14.18 -24.64
CA TYR A 77 -10.95 -14.51 -25.56
C TYR A 77 -9.87 -15.29 -24.83
N SER A 78 -9.58 -16.49 -25.30
CA SER A 78 -8.53 -17.35 -24.75
C SER A 78 -7.51 -17.66 -25.84
N LEU A 79 -6.23 -17.64 -25.46
CA LEU A 79 -5.14 -18.09 -26.34
C LEU A 79 -4.97 -19.61 -26.31
N GLU A 80 -5.55 -20.27 -25.30
CA GLU A 80 -5.35 -21.70 -25.03
C GLU A 80 -6.64 -22.52 -25.25
N HIS A 81 -7.80 -21.87 -25.34
CA HIS A 81 -9.11 -22.50 -25.45
C HIS A 81 -9.96 -21.76 -26.49
N ASP A 82 -11.02 -22.40 -26.99
CA ASP A 82 -11.97 -21.73 -27.86
C ASP A 82 -12.62 -20.53 -27.18
N ASN A 83 -12.81 -19.46 -27.96
CA ASN A 83 -13.57 -18.31 -27.53
C ASN A 83 -14.98 -18.77 -27.17
N HIS A 84 -15.41 -18.46 -25.96
CA HIS A 84 -16.72 -18.83 -25.48
C HIS A 84 -17.39 -17.63 -24.81
N PHE A 85 -18.69 -17.78 -24.56
CA PHE A 85 -19.48 -16.76 -23.88
C PHE A 85 -19.73 -17.20 -22.45
N GLU A 86 -19.49 -16.30 -21.50
CA GLU A 86 -19.85 -16.52 -20.10
C GLU A 86 -20.64 -15.34 -19.56
N THR A 87 -21.63 -15.64 -18.72
CA THR A 87 -22.34 -14.61 -17.97
C THR A 87 -21.52 -14.26 -16.72
N ILE A 88 -20.95 -13.07 -16.71
CA ILE A 88 -20.11 -12.59 -15.60
C ILE A 88 -20.86 -11.51 -14.85
N LYS A 89 -20.86 -11.62 -13.52
CA LYS A 89 -21.33 -10.58 -12.61
C LYS A 89 -20.14 -9.77 -12.13
N VAL A 90 -20.27 -8.44 -12.13
CA VAL A 90 -19.22 -7.54 -11.64
C VAL A 90 -19.74 -6.79 -10.43
N PHE A 91 -18.96 -6.82 -9.35
CA PHE A 91 -19.28 -6.13 -8.10
C PHE A 91 -18.19 -5.11 -7.78
N LEU A 92 -18.58 -3.91 -7.39
CA LEU A 92 -17.62 -2.95 -6.83
C LEU A 92 -17.34 -3.31 -5.37
N ILE A 93 -16.15 -3.86 -5.11
CA ILE A 93 -15.78 -4.33 -3.77
C ILE A 93 -15.28 -3.23 -2.84
N CYS A 94 -14.53 -2.25 -3.35
CA CYS A 94 -13.96 -1.17 -2.53
C CYS A 94 -13.55 0.07 -3.33
N ALA A 95 -13.42 1.19 -2.62
CA ALA A 95 -12.87 2.45 -3.10
C ALA A 95 -11.58 2.81 -2.31
N CYS A 96 -10.49 3.01 -3.04
CA CYS A 96 -9.23 3.52 -2.52
C CYS A 96 -9.07 4.95 -3.00
N CYS A 97 -9.16 5.94 -2.13
CA CYS A 97 -8.97 7.33 -2.49
C CYS A 97 -8.40 8.11 -1.30
N ASP A 98 -7.85 9.30 -1.58
CA ASP A 98 -7.43 10.19 -0.52
C ASP A 98 -8.65 10.69 0.28
N LYS A 99 -8.41 11.22 1.49
CA LYS A 99 -9.51 11.62 2.37
C LYS A 99 -10.40 12.72 1.75
N PRO A 100 -9.87 13.77 1.10
CA PRO A 100 -10.69 14.77 0.43
C PRO A 100 -11.57 14.24 -0.71
N ALA A 101 -11.14 13.20 -1.44
CA ALA A 101 -11.95 12.52 -2.44
C ALA A 101 -12.99 11.59 -1.79
N GLN A 102 -12.61 10.85 -0.74
CA GLN A 102 -13.54 10.04 0.05
C GLN A 102 -14.71 10.90 0.56
N CYS A 103 -14.41 12.03 1.23
CA CYS A 103 -15.45 12.92 1.75
C CYS A 103 -16.35 13.48 0.64
N LEU A 104 -15.79 13.70 -0.56
CA LEU A 104 -16.56 14.18 -1.71
C LEU A 104 -17.56 13.11 -2.19
N ILE A 105 -17.15 11.85 -2.33
CA ILE A 105 -18.01 10.76 -2.80
C ILE A 105 -19.02 10.33 -1.73
N GLN A 106 -18.58 10.24 -0.47
CA GLN A 106 -19.45 9.90 0.66
C GLN A 106 -20.40 11.05 1.04
N CYS A 107 -20.30 12.20 0.39
CA CYS A 107 -21.07 13.41 0.72
C CYS A 107 -20.92 13.81 2.20
N LEU A 108 -19.69 13.77 2.72
CA LEU A 108 -19.32 14.15 4.08
C LEU A 108 -18.73 15.57 4.14
N PRO A 109 -18.61 16.21 5.32
CA PRO A 109 -17.84 17.43 5.50
C PRO A 109 -16.35 17.24 5.20
N ASP A 110 -15.62 18.35 5.26
CA ASP A 110 -14.16 18.31 5.20
C ASP A 110 -13.59 17.46 6.35
N PRO A 111 -12.46 16.77 6.17
CA PRO A 111 -11.84 15.95 7.21
C PRO A 111 -11.55 16.68 8.53
N ILE A 112 -11.43 18.02 8.50
CA ILE A 112 -11.20 18.83 9.71
C ILE A 112 -12.48 19.14 10.51
N ALA A 113 -13.65 18.72 10.04
CA ALA A 113 -14.91 18.95 10.75
C ALA A 113 -15.10 17.98 11.93
N PHE A 114 -16.02 18.34 12.84
CA PHE A 114 -16.39 17.52 14.01
C PHE A 114 -16.74 16.07 13.63
N PHE A 115 -17.52 15.87 12.56
CA PHE A 115 -17.82 14.56 11.98
C PHE A 115 -17.02 14.29 10.69
N GLY A 116 -15.70 14.46 10.76
CA GLY A 116 -14.80 14.32 9.60
C GLY A 116 -14.39 12.88 9.24
N CYS A 117 -14.67 11.90 10.11
CA CYS A 117 -14.46 10.49 9.77
C CYS A 117 -15.54 10.01 8.79
N GLY A 118 -15.21 9.05 7.93
CA GLY A 118 -16.16 8.45 6.98
C GLY A 118 -16.59 7.03 7.32
N ASN A 119 -15.95 6.44 8.34
CA ASN A 119 -16.13 5.05 8.73
C ASN A 119 -16.92 4.95 10.06
N CYS A 120 -16.85 5.96 10.94
CA CYS A 120 -17.60 5.99 12.20
C CYS A 120 -18.13 7.38 12.59
N GLU A 121 -19.09 7.39 13.51
CA GLU A 121 -19.79 8.58 14.02
C GLU A 121 -19.07 9.30 15.16
N ILE A 122 -17.82 8.95 15.45
CA ILE A 122 -17.04 9.60 16.51
C ILE A 122 -16.94 11.10 16.20
N GLU A 123 -17.46 11.92 17.11
CA GLU A 123 -17.38 13.37 17.05
C GLU A 123 -16.05 13.83 17.62
N GLY A 124 -15.33 14.66 16.85
CA GLY A 124 -14.18 15.38 17.36
C GLY A 124 -14.60 16.51 18.30
N VAL A 125 -13.62 17.10 18.99
CA VAL A 125 -13.83 18.23 19.90
C VAL A 125 -12.91 19.37 19.50
N SER A 126 -13.42 20.60 19.56
CA SER A 126 -12.62 21.78 19.30
C SER A 126 -11.64 21.98 20.46
N VAL A 127 -10.34 21.96 20.16
CA VAL A 127 -9.29 22.20 21.13
C VAL A 127 -8.48 23.43 20.71
N PRO A 128 -8.06 24.27 21.67
CA PRO A 128 -7.24 25.44 21.38
C PRO A 128 -5.87 25.00 20.86
N THR A 129 -5.28 25.84 20.02
CA THR A 129 -3.92 25.69 19.51
C THR A 129 -3.00 26.73 20.13
N LYS A 130 -1.69 26.51 19.99
CA LYS A 130 -0.65 27.43 20.47
C LYS A 130 -0.67 28.82 19.81
N ASN A 131 -1.30 28.97 18.65
CA ASN A 131 -1.32 30.21 17.87
C ASN A 131 -2.69 30.90 17.92
N ASP A 132 -3.39 30.83 19.05
CA ASP A 132 -4.71 31.41 19.28
C ASP A 132 -5.83 30.98 18.29
N GLY A 133 -5.61 29.88 17.56
CA GLY A 133 -6.62 29.21 16.75
C GLY A 133 -7.20 27.97 17.44
N SER A 134 -8.11 27.26 16.78
CA SER A 134 -8.64 25.97 17.24
C SER A 134 -8.55 24.91 16.16
N VAL A 135 -8.50 23.64 16.59
CA VAL A 135 -8.54 22.47 15.70
C VAL A 135 -9.50 21.43 16.25
N VAL A 136 -10.08 20.64 15.36
CA VAL A 136 -10.90 19.49 15.76
C VAL A 136 -9.99 18.31 16.09
N SER A 137 -10.04 17.86 17.33
CA SER A 137 -9.31 16.73 17.88
C SER A 137 -10.22 15.51 18.07
N PHE A 138 -9.73 14.34 17.72
CA PHE A 138 -10.38 13.04 17.91
C PHE A 138 -9.77 12.27 19.10
N ALA A 139 -9.09 12.96 20.02
CA ALA A 139 -8.37 12.34 21.14
C ALA A 139 -9.28 11.65 22.19
N ILE A 140 -10.56 12.00 22.22
CA ILE A 140 -11.47 11.63 23.31
C ILE A 140 -12.44 10.55 22.83
N TYR A 141 -11.94 9.32 22.72
CA TYR A 141 -12.76 8.15 22.40
C TYR A 141 -13.82 7.87 23.48
N GLU A 142 -13.49 8.14 24.74
CA GLU A 142 -14.34 7.85 25.91
C GLU A 142 -15.62 8.72 25.98
N ASN A 143 -15.65 9.88 25.32
CA ASN A 143 -16.82 10.77 25.29
C ASN A 143 -17.85 10.39 24.22
N ASN A 144 -17.63 9.32 23.48
CA ASN A 144 -18.48 8.88 22.38
C ASN A 144 -19.07 7.46 22.61
N PRO A 145 -19.73 7.18 23.76
CA PRO A 145 -20.17 5.83 24.12
C PRO A 145 -21.17 5.22 23.14
N ASN A 146 -21.86 6.06 22.36
CA ASN A 146 -22.87 5.66 21.38
C ASN A 146 -22.39 5.82 19.93
N ALA A 147 -21.11 6.10 19.69
CA ALA A 147 -20.62 6.26 18.32
C ALA A 147 -20.53 4.89 17.64
N CYS A 148 -21.27 4.76 16.54
CA CYS A 148 -21.31 3.53 15.75
C CYS A 148 -20.46 3.65 14.48
N GLU A 149 -20.16 2.50 13.88
CA GLU A 149 -19.70 2.43 12.49
C GLU A 149 -20.81 2.89 11.53
N ARG A 150 -20.43 3.56 10.44
CA ARG A 150 -21.36 3.98 9.38
C ARG A 150 -21.67 2.85 8.40
N THR A 151 -22.10 1.71 8.92
CA THR A 151 -22.61 0.62 8.07
C THR A 151 -23.73 1.11 7.16
N ASN A 152 -24.04 0.38 6.10
CA ASN A 152 -25.15 0.75 5.20
C ASN A 152 -26.49 0.93 5.92
N GLU A 153 -26.80 0.07 6.89
CA GLU A 153 -28.02 0.18 7.71
C GLU A 153 -28.02 1.51 8.48
N ARG A 154 -26.92 1.81 9.18
CA ARG A 154 -26.81 3.05 9.94
C ARG A 154 -26.80 4.28 9.05
N TYR A 155 -26.14 4.20 7.90
CA TYR A 155 -26.11 5.25 6.89
C TYR A 155 -27.52 5.59 6.37
N ASP A 156 -28.34 4.58 6.10
CA ASP A 156 -29.72 4.79 5.62
C ASP A 156 -30.59 5.46 6.68
N LEU A 157 -30.43 5.09 7.96
CA LEU A 157 -31.10 5.77 9.07
C LEU A 157 -30.72 7.25 9.14
N LEU A 158 -29.42 7.57 9.08
CA LEU A 158 -28.94 8.96 9.07
C LEU A 158 -29.51 9.74 7.86
N GLN A 159 -29.62 9.13 6.68
CA GLN A 159 -30.23 9.78 5.52
C GLN A 159 -31.73 10.05 5.72
N GLN A 160 -32.44 9.14 6.37
CA GLN A 160 -33.85 9.33 6.71
C GLN A 160 -34.01 10.47 7.71
N GLU A 161 -33.18 10.52 8.75
CA GLU A 161 -33.14 11.61 9.74
C GLU A 161 -32.88 12.97 9.06
N VAL A 162 -31.89 13.06 8.17
CA VAL A 162 -31.62 14.27 7.39
C VAL A 162 -32.85 14.72 6.60
N LYS A 163 -33.51 13.81 5.88
CA LYS A 163 -34.74 14.12 5.11
C LYS A 163 -35.91 14.54 5.99
N MET A 164 -36.08 13.91 7.15
CA MET A 164 -37.13 14.28 8.11
C MET A 164 -36.89 15.69 8.64
N ASN A 165 -35.64 16.01 9.01
CA ASN A 165 -35.25 17.34 9.49
C ASN A 165 -35.46 18.42 8.41
N GLU A 166 -35.09 18.12 7.16
CA GLU A 166 -35.33 19.01 6.00
C GLU A 166 -36.83 19.27 5.78
N ASN A 167 -37.66 18.23 5.82
CA ASN A 167 -39.11 18.35 5.64
C ASN A 167 -39.79 19.11 6.78
N GLN A 168 -39.39 18.85 8.04
CA GLN A 168 -39.92 19.59 9.19
C GLN A 168 -39.60 21.08 9.04
N LEU A 169 -38.38 21.44 8.69
CA LEU A 169 -38.01 22.84 8.51
C LEU A 169 -38.73 23.51 7.34
N ALA A 170 -38.91 22.80 6.22
CA ALA A 170 -39.69 23.30 5.09
C ALA A 170 -41.13 23.67 5.50
N ASN A 171 -41.72 22.89 6.41
CA ASN A 171 -43.05 23.18 6.97
C ASN A 171 -43.04 24.37 7.95
N PHE A 172 -41.96 24.59 8.70
CA PHE A 172 -41.82 25.76 9.61
C PHE A 172 -41.51 27.08 8.88
N THR A 173 -40.88 27.03 7.71
CA THR A 173 -40.33 28.22 7.00
C THR A 173 -41.25 28.80 5.93
N GLY A 174 -42.54 28.42 5.94
CA GLY A 174 -43.57 28.88 5.00
C GLY A 174 -43.81 30.40 4.90
N SER A 175 -43.03 31.23 5.57
CA SER A 175 -43.15 32.71 5.55
C SER A 175 -41.82 33.49 5.64
N CYS A 176 -40.65 32.85 5.71
CA CYS A 176 -39.35 33.55 5.77
C CYS A 176 -38.24 32.76 5.05
N GLY A 177 -38.13 33.03 3.74
CA GLY A 177 -37.29 32.27 2.82
C GLY A 177 -35.79 32.51 2.95
N ARG A 178 -35.00 31.45 2.68
CA ARG A 178 -33.55 31.32 2.42
C ARG A 178 -32.53 31.25 3.58
N PRO A 179 -32.56 32.00 4.70
CA PRO A 179 -31.58 31.85 5.78
C PRO A 179 -31.63 30.50 6.52
N ALA A 180 -32.83 29.90 6.69
CA ALA A 180 -33.01 28.68 7.47
C ALA A 180 -32.43 27.42 6.78
N LEU A 181 -32.44 27.36 5.44
CA LEU A 181 -31.80 26.28 4.67
C LEU A 181 -30.26 26.29 4.79
N ILE A 182 -29.68 27.48 5.03
CA ILE A 182 -28.23 27.64 5.25
C ILE A 182 -27.81 27.10 6.63
N GLU A 183 -28.72 27.13 7.63
CA GLU A 183 -28.50 26.55 8.95
C GLU A 183 -28.58 25.01 8.96
N VAL A 184 -29.46 24.39 8.17
CA VAL A 184 -29.52 22.92 8.02
C VAL A 184 -28.26 22.37 7.37
N HIS A 185 -27.71 23.07 6.37
CA HIS A 185 -26.43 22.69 5.79
C HIS A 185 -25.23 22.89 6.74
N LYS A 186 -25.39 23.65 7.82
CA LYS A 186 -24.36 23.77 8.87
C LYS A 186 -24.35 22.55 9.80
N ASN A 187 -25.48 21.89 10.05
CA ASN A 187 -25.58 20.71 10.92
C ASN A 187 -26.16 19.50 10.18
N ALA A 188 -25.34 18.92 9.30
CA ALA A 188 -25.57 17.58 8.78
C ALA A 188 -25.59 16.54 9.91
N GLU A 189 -26.63 15.69 9.97
CA GLU A 189 -26.77 14.65 10.99
C GLU A 189 -25.55 13.73 10.98
N LYS A 190 -24.79 13.74 12.08
CA LYS A 190 -23.48 13.07 12.21
C LYS A 190 -22.56 13.23 10.98
N GLY A 191 -22.60 14.40 10.33
CA GLY A 191 -21.77 14.75 9.17
C GLY A 191 -22.32 14.33 7.80
N ILE A 192 -23.50 13.71 7.71
CA ILE A 192 -24.09 13.33 6.42
C ILE A 192 -24.66 14.55 5.67
N LYS A 193 -23.99 15.03 4.63
CA LYS A 193 -24.41 16.21 3.84
C LYS A 193 -25.27 15.87 2.61
N GLY A 194 -25.44 14.59 2.29
CA GLY A 194 -26.21 14.13 1.14
C GLY A 194 -25.97 12.65 0.87
N PRO A 195 -26.64 12.07 -0.15
CA PRO A 195 -26.53 10.66 -0.48
C PRO A 195 -25.22 10.34 -1.22
N CYS A 196 -24.55 9.27 -0.81
CA CYS A 196 -23.47 8.63 -1.55
C CYS A 196 -24.08 7.69 -2.58
N LEU A 197 -23.87 7.94 -3.88
CA LEU A 197 -24.49 7.12 -4.93
C LEU A 197 -24.00 5.67 -4.96
N LEU A 198 -22.80 5.39 -4.44
CA LEU A 198 -22.29 4.01 -4.34
C LEU A 198 -23.10 3.15 -3.37
N ARG A 199 -23.87 3.75 -2.45
CA ARG A 199 -24.80 3.05 -1.56
C ARG A 199 -25.80 2.18 -2.33
N ALA A 200 -26.13 2.55 -3.57
CA ALA A 200 -27.09 1.83 -4.40
C ALA A 200 -26.58 0.48 -4.95
N LEU A 201 -25.30 0.17 -4.77
CA LEU A 201 -24.68 -1.09 -5.19
C LEU A 201 -24.87 -2.15 -4.10
N SER A 202 -25.17 -3.39 -4.50
CA SER A 202 -25.60 -4.44 -3.57
C SER A 202 -24.49 -4.93 -2.64
N LYS A 203 -23.23 -4.80 -3.04
CA LYS A 203 -22.05 -5.28 -2.29
C LYS A 203 -21.14 -4.16 -1.78
N PHE A 204 -21.57 -2.90 -1.86
CA PHE A 204 -20.78 -1.76 -1.42
C PHE A 204 -21.34 -1.17 -0.12
N ASP A 205 -20.58 -1.31 0.97
CA ASP A 205 -20.88 -0.68 2.25
C ASP A 205 -20.20 0.69 2.35
N VAL A 206 -20.99 1.75 2.55
CA VAL A 206 -20.48 3.12 2.55
C VAL A 206 -19.46 3.36 3.67
N GLY A 207 -19.60 2.72 4.84
CA GLY A 207 -18.68 2.89 5.96
C GLY A 207 -17.46 1.97 5.90
N ARG A 208 -17.58 0.79 5.27
CA ARG A 208 -16.53 -0.24 5.27
C ARG A 208 -15.75 -0.34 3.96
N CYS A 209 -16.37 -0.06 2.81
CA CYS A 209 -15.72 -0.21 1.50
C CYS A 209 -14.81 0.96 1.11
N PHE A 210 -14.71 2.01 1.92
CA PHE A 210 -13.69 3.06 1.78
C PHE A 210 -12.50 2.76 2.70
N LEU A 211 -11.36 2.45 2.07
CA LEU A 211 -10.23 1.84 2.75
C LEU A 211 -9.36 2.85 3.50
N VAL A 212 -8.74 2.40 4.60
CA VAL A 212 -7.56 3.07 5.16
C VAL A 212 -6.38 2.86 4.23
N ASP A 213 -6.05 3.90 3.46
CA ASP A 213 -5.00 3.82 2.43
C ASP A 213 -3.58 3.97 3.02
N SER A 214 -2.72 3.01 2.70
CA SER A 214 -1.30 3.01 3.08
C SER A 214 -0.55 4.29 2.66
N LEU A 215 -0.73 4.79 1.43
CA LEU A 215 -0.01 5.95 0.94
C LEU A 215 -0.47 7.24 1.63
N HIS A 216 -1.75 7.58 1.54
CA HIS A 216 -2.28 8.87 1.98
C HIS A 216 -2.57 8.93 3.48
N ASN A 217 -3.00 7.83 4.10
CA ASN A 217 -3.30 7.82 5.51
C ASN A 217 -2.06 7.49 6.36
N ILE A 218 -1.37 6.39 6.08
CA ILE A 218 -0.26 5.92 6.94
C ILE A 218 1.03 6.71 6.65
N TYR A 219 1.52 6.69 5.40
CA TYR A 219 2.85 7.25 5.08
C TYR A 219 2.84 8.77 4.96
N LEU A 220 2.01 9.34 4.07
CA LEU A 220 1.91 10.78 3.85
C LEU A 220 1.08 11.50 4.92
N GLY A 221 0.25 10.76 5.65
CA GLY A 221 -0.61 11.29 6.70
C GLY A 221 0.03 11.17 8.07
N LEU A 222 -0.02 9.99 8.66
CA LEU A 222 0.36 9.72 10.04
C LEU A 222 1.87 9.83 10.28
N PHE A 223 2.68 9.11 9.51
CA PHE A 223 4.13 9.08 9.73
C PHE A 223 4.80 10.42 9.38
N LYS A 224 4.37 11.05 8.28
CA LYS A 224 4.78 12.43 7.97
C LYS A 224 4.46 13.38 9.12
N ARG A 225 3.30 13.23 9.79
CA ARG A 225 2.92 14.06 10.94
C ARG A 225 3.83 13.84 12.14
N LEU A 226 4.16 12.58 12.47
CA LEU A 226 5.15 12.26 13.51
C LEU A 226 6.51 12.90 13.21
N LEU A 227 7.02 12.75 11.99
CA LEU A 227 8.26 13.42 11.58
C LEU A 227 8.15 14.95 11.65
N SER A 228 6.98 15.51 11.38
CA SER A 228 6.75 16.96 11.50
C SER A 228 6.81 17.42 12.96
N LEU A 229 6.24 16.64 13.88
CA LEU A 229 6.31 16.91 15.32
C LEU A 229 7.75 16.84 15.84
N TRP A 230 8.54 15.87 15.38
CA TRP A 230 9.90 15.67 15.86
C TRP A 230 10.91 16.62 15.19
N LEU A 231 10.74 16.93 13.89
CA LEU A 231 11.78 17.55 13.07
C LEU A 231 11.40 18.94 12.53
N SER A 232 10.30 19.54 12.98
CA SER A 232 9.95 20.90 12.57
C SER A 232 10.50 21.92 13.55
N HIS A 233 11.10 22.99 13.03
CA HIS A 233 11.51 24.14 13.84
C HIS A 233 10.34 24.75 14.65
N LYS A 234 9.09 24.59 14.19
CA LYS A 234 7.88 25.09 14.88
C LYS A 234 7.71 24.47 16.27
N ASP A 235 8.06 23.20 16.41
CA ASP A 235 7.91 22.44 17.64
C ASP A 235 9.27 22.30 18.37
N LYS A 236 10.25 23.16 18.07
CA LYS A 236 11.63 23.00 18.57
C LYS A 236 11.75 22.97 20.10
N ASN A 237 10.84 23.65 20.81
CA ASN A 237 10.82 23.78 22.26
C ASN A 237 9.95 22.69 22.93
N GLU A 238 9.34 21.81 22.15
CA GLU A 238 8.48 20.76 22.70
C GLU A 238 9.29 19.62 23.29
N ASN A 239 8.68 18.95 24.27
CA ASN A 239 9.28 17.82 24.96
C ASN A 239 9.62 16.64 24.04
N TRP A 240 8.97 16.52 22.88
CA TRP A 240 9.19 15.47 21.88
C TRP A 240 10.10 15.91 20.72
N SER A 241 10.59 17.15 20.74
CA SER A 241 11.38 17.73 19.67
C SER A 241 12.73 17.05 19.51
N LEU A 242 13.07 16.73 18.26
CA LEU A 242 14.38 16.27 17.80
C LEU A 242 15.03 17.27 16.82
N TRP A 243 14.51 18.49 16.70
CA TRP A 243 14.96 19.47 15.69
C TRP A 243 16.48 19.65 15.68
N SER A 244 17.09 19.81 16.87
CA SER A 244 18.54 19.99 17.04
C SER A 244 19.38 18.76 16.67
N ARG A 245 18.75 17.58 16.58
CA ARG A 245 19.40 16.29 16.30
C ARG A 245 19.09 15.79 14.87
N THR A 246 18.50 16.63 14.02
CA THR A 246 18.09 16.25 12.65
C THR A 246 19.27 15.79 11.78
N ASP A 247 20.43 16.43 11.90
CA ASP A 247 21.62 16.06 11.13
C ASP A 247 22.25 14.75 11.61
N GLU A 248 22.20 14.49 12.91
CA GLU A 248 22.61 13.21 13.48
C GLU A 248 21.70 12.08 13.00
N LEU A 249 20.38 12.27 13.06
CA LEU A 249 19.41 11.31 12.53
C LEU A 249 19.61 11.07 11.02
N SER A 250 19.93 12.12 10.26
CA SER A 250 20.25 11.98 8.83
C SER A 250 21.51 11.14 8.63
N SER A 251 22.54 11.35 9.44
CA SER A 251 23.79 10.58 9.40
C SER A 251 23.59 9.12 9.82
N LEU A 252 22.66 8.84 10.72
CA LEU A 252 22.26 7.47 11.07
C LEU A 252 21.44 6.83 9.93
N LEU A 253 20.54 7.58 9.31
CA LEU A 253 19.75 7.11 8.17
C LEU A 253 20.63 6.71 6.98
N ASP A 254 21.72 7.45 6.72
CA ASP A 254 22.69 7.12 5.67
C ASP A 254 23.41 5.78 5.91
N LYS A 255 23.45 5.31 7.16
CA LYS A 255 24.03 4.01 7.54
C LYS A 255 23.02 2.86 7.46
N VAL A 256 21.73 3.16 7.33
CA VAL A 256 20.68 2.14 7.19
C VAL A 256 20.78 1.50 5.81
N ARG A 257 20.79 0.17 5.78
CA ARG A 257 20.71 -0.59 4.53
C ARG A 257 19.28 -0.92 4.19
N PHE A 258 18.87 -0.53 2.99
CA PHE A 258 17.53 -0.79 2.48
C PHE A 258 17.54 -1.97 1.51
N PRO A 259 16.40 -2.67 1.31
CA PRO A 259 16.31 -3.75 0.33
C PRO A 259 16.65 -3.26 -1.08
N SER A 260 17.29 -4.08 -1.93
CA SER A 260 17.63 -3.65 -3.30
C SER A 260 16.45 -3.50 -4.25
N THR A 261 15.30 -4.06 -3.86
CA THR A 261 14.04 -3.87 -4.59
C THR A 261 13.55 -2.43 -4.52
N THR A 262 14.16 -1.60 -3.67
CA THR A 262 13.87 -0.17 -3.60
C THR A 262 14.48 0.56 -4.79
N THR A 263 13.65 1.32 -5.50
CA THR A 263 14.09 2.12 -6.65
C THR A 263 14.75 3.43 -6.25
N ARG A 264 14.60 3.85 -4.98
CA ARG A 264 15.09 5.12 -4.45
C ARG A 264 15.35 5.03 -2.95
N HIS A 265 16.55 5.45 -2.53
CA HIS A 265 16.86 5.64 -1.11
C HIS A 265 16.23 6.94 -0.56
N PRO A 266 15.85 6.97 0.73
CA PRO A 266 15.37 8.18 1.37
C PRO A 266 16.39 9.32 1.26
N ARG A 267 15.91 10.53 0.97
CA ARG A 267 16.71 11.76 1.13
C ARG A 267 17.09 11.98 2.62
N PRO A 268 18.02 12.88 2.94
CA PRO A 268 18.27 13.27 4.33
C PRO A 268 17.01 13.79 5.05
N LEU A 269 16.93 13.59 6.37
CA LEU A 269 15.74 13.90 7.16
C LEU A 269 15.41 15.39 7.21
N HIS A 270 16.39 16.29 7.10
CA HIS A 270 16.08 17.74 6.98
C HIS A 270 15.26 18.09 5.72
N LYS A 271 15.17 17.18 4.72
CA LYS A 271 14.31 17.31 3.53
C LYS A 271 13.02 16.48 3.62
N PHE A 272 12.65 15.97 4.80
CA PHE A 272 11.50 15.08 4.97
C PHE A 272 10.21 15.68 4.40
N SER A 273 10.01 17.00 4.48
CA SER A 273 8.82 17.69 3.94
C SER A 273 8.62 17.48 2.43
N LYS A 274 9.69 17.17 1.70
CA LYS A 274 9.69 16.91 0.25
C LYS A 274 9.63 15.42 -0.10
N TYR A 275 9.64 14.52 0.88
CA TYR A 275 9.63 13.07 0.65
C TYR A 275 8.40 12.62 -0.17
N LYS A 276 8.60 11.59 -0.99
CA LYS A 276 7.50 10.83 -1.59
C LYS A 276 7.01 9.77 -0.60
N GLY A 277 5.80 9.26 -0.81
CA GLY A 277 5.24 8.17 0.01
C GLY A 277 6.16 6.96 0.13
N SER A 278 6.88 6.60 -0.93
CA SER A 278 7.83 5.48 -0.91
C SER A 278 9.01 5.72 0.04
N GLU A 279 9.48 6.96 0.19
CA GLU A 279 10.57 7.28 1.13
C GLU A 279 10.08 7.23 2.58
N TYR A 280 8.88 7.76 2.86
CA TYR A 280 8.26 7.61 4.18
C TYR A 280 8.06 6.14 4.56
N ARG A 281 7.60 5.31 3.62
CA ARG A 281 7.49 3.86 3.83
C ARG A 281 8.83 3.23 4.20
N LEU A 282 9.91 3.61 3.51
CA LEU A 282 11.23 3.05 3.80
C LEU A 282 11.73 3.44 5.19
N VAL A 283 11.58 4.72 5.55
CA VAL A 283 12.01 5.17 6.88
C VAL A 283 11.16 4.52 7.98
N LEU A 284 9.84 4.38 7.81
CA LEU A 284 8.98 3.75 8.82
C LEU A 284 9.28 2.26 8.98
N LEU A 285 9.41 1.50 7.89
CA LEU A 285 9.52 0.04 7.97
C LEU A 285 10.94 -0.48 8.17
N PHE A 286 11.95 0.28 7.75
CA PHE A 286 13.36 -0.14 7.75
C PHE A 286 14.27 0.80 8.53
N GLY A 287 13.97 2.10 8.50
CA GLY A 287 14.78 3.12 9.16
C GLY A 287 14.36 3.41 10.59
N TYR A 288 13.36 2.73 11.17
CA TYR A 288 12.81 3.11 12.47
C TYR A 288 13.83 2.97 13.62
N SER A 289 14.83 2.10 13.50
CA SER A 289 15.87 1.90 14.52
C SER A 289 16.75 3.13 14.73
N ILE A 290 16.85 4.05 13.76
CA ILE A 290 17.63 5.29 13.94
C ILE A 290 17.08 6.18 15.05
N PHE A 291 15.81 5.99 15.41
CA PHE A 291 15.15 6.77 16.45
C PHE A 291 15.35 6.17 17.86
N GLU A 292 15.83 4.94 18.00
CA GLU A 292 15.91 4.23 19.29
C GLU A 292 16.75 4.96 20.33
N SER A 293 17.94 5.44 19.93
CA SER A 293 18.87 6.12 20.82
C SER A 293 18.64 7.63 20.95
N ILE A 294 17.63 8.18 20.24
CA ILE A 294 17.44 9.63 20.12
C ILE A 294 16.05 10.07 20.60
N LEU A 295 14.99 9.30 20.31
CA LEU A 295 13.67 9.54 20.87
C LEU A 295 13.67 9.22 22.36
N LYS A 296 12.79 9.92 23.10
CA LYS A 296 12.44 9.51 24.46
C LYS A 296 11.88 8.08 24.45
N PRO A 297 12.16 7.25 25.47
CA PRO A 297 11.72 5.86 25.50
C PRO A 297 10.22 5.66 25.25
N GLU A 298 9.37 6.57 25.76
CA GLU A 298 7.92 6.52 25.60
C GLU A 298 7.51 6.83 24.15
N CYS A 299 8.17 7.81 23.51
CA CYS A 299 7.95 8.14 22.10
C CYS A 299 8.45 7.04 21.17
N TYR A 300 9.56 6.38 21.50
CA TYR A 300 10.07 5.26 20.72
C TYR A 300 9.15 4.05 20.83
N SER A 301 8.72 3.70 22.04
CA SER A 301 7.73 2.63 22.27
C SER A 301 6.43 2.90 21.52
N HIS A 302 5.99 4.16 21.50
CA HIS A 302 4.82 4.59 20.72
C HIS A 302 5.02 4.45 19.20
N LEU A 303 6.20 4.82 18.67
CA LEU A 303 6.54 4.57 17.27
C LEU A 303 6.51 3.07 16.94
N LEU A 304 7.02 2.21 17.84
CA LEU A 304 7.02 0.77 17.63
C LEU A 304 5.61 0.18 17.48
N LEU A 305 4.60 0.73 18.18
CA LEU A 305 3.20 0.32 17.98
C LEU A 305 2.76 0.50 16.52
N LEU A 306 3.09 1.65 15.92
CA LEU A 306 2.79 1.92 14.52
C LEU A 306 3.62 1.04 13.58
N VAL A 307 4.93 0.90 13.83
CA VAL A 307 5.83 0.08 13.01
C VAL A 307 5.35 -1.37 12.95
N LEU A 308 5.02 -1.95 14.10
CA LEU A 308 4.52 -3.33 14.20
C LEU A 308 3.15 -3.47 13.52
N ALA A 309 2.22 -2.55 13.75
CA ALA A 309 0.90 -2.58 13.12
C ALA A 309 1.02 -2.56 11.59
N VAL A 310 1.89 -1.71 11.04
CA VAL A 310 2.08 -1.59 9.58
C VAL A 310 2.85 -2.79 9.02
N HIS A 311 3.84 -3.34 9.73
CA HIS A 311 4.54 -4.57 9.30
C HIS A 311 3.58 -5.76 9.18
N HIS A 312 2.70 -5.97 10.17
CA HIS A 312 1.65 -6.98 10.07
C HIS A 312 0.72 -6.67 8.89
N ALA A 313 0.21 -5.44 8.80
CA ALA A 313 -0.72 -5.02 7.76
C ALA A 313 -0.17 -5.13 6.31
N GLU A 314 1.16 -5.07 6.13
CA GLU A 314 1.84 -5.26 4.83
C GLU A 314 2.32 -6.71 4.57
N SER A 315 2.01 -7.64 5.45
CA SER A 315 2.37 -9.05 5.27
C SER A 315 1.73 -9.64 4.00
N ARG A 316 2.41 -10.60 3.36
CA ARG A 316 1.91 -11.24 2.12
C ARG A 316 0.65 -12.06 2.37
N SER A 317 0.56 -12.65 3.54
CA SER A 317 -0.58 -13.38 4.08
C SER A 317 -0.95 -12.77 5.42
N LEU A 318 -2.24 -12.62 5.67
CA LEU A 318 -2.80 -12.13 6.92
C LEU A 318 -3.78 -13.16 7.45
N THR A 319 -3.60 -13.58 8.70
CA THR A 319 -4.59 -14.37 9.45
C THR A 319 -5.46 -13.45 10.29
N HIS A 320 -6.61 -13.93 10.78
CA HIS A 320 -7.47 -13.14 11.67
C HIS A 320 -6.76 -12.77 12.98
N ASP A 321 -5.96 -13.67 13.56
CA ASP A 321 -5.19 -13.39 14.79
C ASP A 321 -4.15 -12.27 14.58
N MET A 322 -3.49 -12.23 13.42
CA MET A 322 -2.59 -11.12 13.08
C MET A 322 -3.35 -9.79 13.00
N VAL A 323 -4.59 -9.80 12.50
CA VAL A 323 -5.42 -8.60 12.42
C VAL A 323 -5.91 -8.15 13.82
N ASP A 324 -6.20 -9.09 14.73
CA ASP A 324 -6.51 -8.80 16.13
C ASP A 324 -5.33 -8.13 16.85
N VAL A 325 -4.10 -8.58 16.55
CA VAL A 325 -2.88 -7.94 17.05
C VAL A 325 -2.76 -6.51 16.50
N VAL A 326 -2.98 -6.30 15.19
CA VAL A 326 -2.99 -4.96 14.58
C VAL A 326 -3.99 -4.04 15.28
N GLU A 327 -5.20 -4.52 15.55
CA GLU A 327 -6.24 -3.76 16.24
C GLU A 327 -5.77 -3.28 17.63
N LYS A 328 -5.21 -4.18 18.45
CA LYS A 328 -4.67 -3.86 19.77
C LYS A 328 -3.53 -2.83 19.70
N LEU A 329 -2.65 -2.96 18.71
CA LEU A 329 -1.55 -2.02 18.48
C LEU A 329 -2.08 -0.64 18.08
N CYS A 330 -3.06 -0.56 17.17
CA CYS A 330 -3.69 0.68 16.74
C CYS A 330 -4.45 1.38 17.88
N LEU A 331 -5.21 0.64 18.69
CA LEU A 331 -5.90 1.18 19.86
C LEU A 331 -4.91 1.73 20.89
N SER A 332 -3.84 0.99 21.18
CA SER A 332 -2.78 1.43 22.08
C SER A 332 -2.07 2.69 21.57
N PHE A 333 -1.79 2.75 20.27
CA PHE A 333 -1.20 3.91 19.62
C PHE A 333 -2.09 5.15 19.78
N LEU A 334 -3.39 5.01 19.52
CA LEU A 334 -4.38 6.08 19.63
C LEU A 334 -4.54 6.59 21.06
N TYR A 335 -4.58 5.67 22.03
CA TYR A 335 -4.70 6.00 23.45
C TYR A 335 -3.50 6.80 23.99
N GLN A 336 -2.29 6.47 23.53
CA GLN A 336 -1.06 7.13 23.97
C GLN A 336 -0.76 8.44 23.23
N PHE A 337 -1.23 8.59 21.97
CA PHE A 337 -0.91 9.72 21.11
C PHE A 337 -1.17 11.10 21.76
N PRO A 338 -2.37 11.42 22.30
CA PRO A 338 -2.63 12.75 22.86
C PRO A 338 -1.84 13.01 24.16
N LYS A 339 -1.43 11.97 24.89
CA LYS A 339 -0.60 12.10 26.10
C LYS A 339 0.84 12.49 25.74
N LEU A 340 1.34 11.97 24.63
CA LEU A 340 2.71 12.22 24.17
C LEU A 340 2.84 13.51 23.36
N TYR A 341 1.83 13.83 22.53
CA TYR A 341 1.92 14.92 21.55
C TYR A 341 0.86 16.00 21.72
N THR A 342 0.03 15.97 22.77
CA THR A 342 -1.14 16.84 23.01
C THR A 342 -2.34 16.61 22.07
N SER A 343 -3.54 16.90 22.57
CA SER A 343 -4.80 16.67 21.85
C SER A 343 -4.92 17.45 20.54
N GLN A 344 -4.31 18.62 20.40
CA GLN A 344 -4.37 19.42 19.16
C GLN A 344 -3.78 18.69 17.95
N HIS A 345 -2.88 17.73 18.17
CA HIS A 345 -2.26 16.97 17.09
C HIS A 345 -3.02 15.68 16.73
N ASN A 346 -3.96 15.24 17.56
CA ASN A 346 -4.74 14.02 17.35
C ASN A 346 -5.94 14.28 16.41
N VAL A 347 -5.67 14.58 15.14
CA VAL A 347 -6.68 14.93 14.13
C VAL A 347 -7.19 13.70 13.37
N GLN A 348 -8.13 13.91 12.44
CA GLN A 348 -8.77 12.87 11.62
C GLN A 348 -7.81 11.84 11.01
N VAL A 349 -6.64 12.28 10.51
CA VAL A 349 -5.66 11.37 9.91
C VAL A 349 -5.10 10.36 10.92
N VAL A 350 -4.91 10.79 12.16
CA VAL A 350 -4.47 9.95 13.29
C VAL A 350 -5.60 8.99 13.66
N HIS A 351 -6.82 9.52 13.82
CA HIS A 351 -8.02 8.75 14.16
C HIS A 351 -8.30 7.61 13.17
N SER A 352 -8.05 7.82 11.87
CA SER A 352 -8.35 6.84 10.82
C SER A 352 -7.66 5.49 11.02
N ILE A 353 -6.56 5.43 11.77
CA ILE A 353 -5.85 4.17 12.06
C ILE A 353 -6.73 3.21 12.88
N LEU A 354 -7.75 3.71 13.59
CA LEU A 354 -8.76 2.91 14.26
C LEU A 354 -9.43 1.91 13.31
N HIS A 355 -9.62 2.31 12.05
CA HIS A 355 -10.34 1.51 11.05
C HIS A 355 -9.40 0.62 10.21
N LEU A 356 -8.11 0.56 10.56
CA LEU A 356 -7.14 -0.25 9.84
C LEU A 356 -7.45 -1.75 9.98
N SER A 357 -7.73 -2.24 11.18
CA SER A 357 -8.04 -3.66 11.42
C SER A 357 -9.24 -4.10 10.60
N GLU A 358 -10.34 -3.36 10.63
CA GLU A 358 -11.55 -3.65 9.85
C GLU A 358 -11.29 -3.60 8.34
N THR A 359 -10.44 -2.67 7.87
CA THR A 359 -9.97 -2.65 6.48
C THR A 359 -9.25 -3.96 6.13
N LEU A 360 -8.39 -4.46 7.02
CA LEU A 360 -7.63 -5.70 6.79
C LEU A 360 -8.53 -6.94 6.83
N ARG A 361 -9.51 -7.02 7.74
CA ARG A 361 -10.47 -8.13 7.82
C ARG A 361 -11.25 -8.27 6.52
N ASN A 362 -11.70 -7.14 5.96
CA ASN A 362 -12.56 -7.13 4.78
C ASN A 362 -11.80 -7.26 3.46
N PHE A 363 -10.60 -6.67 3.35
CA PHE A 363 -9.91 -6.52 2.05
C PHE A 363 -8.49 -7.10 2.00
N GLY A 364 -8.05 -7.73 3.10
CA GLY A 364 -6.73 -8.32 3.22
C GLY A 364 -5.61 -7.28 3.33
N PRO A 365 -4.36 -7.65 3.01
CA PRO A 365 -3.21 -6.80 3.26
C PRO A 365 -3.27 -5.43 2.57
N LEU A 366 -2.69 -4.40 3.19
CA LEU A 366 -2.57 -3.04 2.64
C LEU A 366 -1.95 -3.02 1.25
N SER A 367 -1.05 -3.97 0.99
CA SER A 367 -0.34 -4.08 -0.28
C SER A 367 -1.24 -4.51 -1.45
N THR A 368 -2.43 -5.06 -1.17
CA THR A 368 -3.42 -5.51 -2.16
C THR A 368 -4.19 -4.33 -2.76
N ASN A 369 -4.61 -3.39 -1.92
CA ASN A 369 -5.50 -2.28 -2.28
C ASN A 369 -4.89 -0.96 -1.78
N SER A 370 -3.99 -0.39 -2.59
CA SER A 370 -3.27 0.83 -2.25
C SER A 370 -3.30 1.83 -3.40
N THR A 371 -3.40 3.11 -3.05
CA THR A 371 -3.33 4.21 -4.02
C THR A 371 -1.94 4.39 -4.65
N PHE A 372 -0.88 3.79 -4.11
CA PHE A 372 0.45 3.79 -4.78
C PHE A 372 0.37 3.35 -6.23
N ASN A 373 -0.40 2.29 -6.50
CA ASN A 373 -0.53 1.74 -7.85
C ASN A 373 -1.35 2.66 -8.76
N PHE A 374 -2.39 3.30 -8.21
CA PHE A 374 -3.22 4.24 -8.94
C PHE A 374 -2.44 5.52 -9.29
N GLU A 375 -1.72 6.11 -8.33
CA GLU A 375 -0.86 7.28 -8.55
C GLU A 375 0.18 7.04 -9.65
N ASP A 376 0.75 5.84 -9.69
CA ASP A 376 1.71 5.49 -10.72
C ASP A 376 1.08 5.42 -12.12
N GLN A 377 -0.09 4.79 -12.24
CA GLN A 377 -0.87 4.75 -13.48
C GLN A 377 -1.25 6.16 -13.94
N LEU A 378 -1.79 6.96 -13.04
CA LEU A 378 -2.19 8.34 -13.32
C LEU A 378 -0.99 9.17 -13.77
N GLY A 379 0.18 8.96 -13.17
CA GLY A 379 1.43 9.56 -13.62
C GLY A 379 1.81 9.17 -15.04
N VAL A 380 1.62 7.90 -15.45
CA VAL A 380 1.86 7.44 -16.84
C VAL A 380 0.88 8.11 -17.80
N LEU A 381 -0.41 8.09 -17.48
CA LEU A 381 -1.46 8.69 -18.31
C LEU A 381 -1.22 10.19 -18.52
N THR A 382 -0.90 10.90 -17.44
CA THR A 382 -0.64 12.35 -17.50
C THR A 382 0.58 12.68 -18.35
N ARG A 383 1.66 11.88 -18.26
CA ARG A 383 2.86 12.07 -19.12
C ARG A 383 2.60 11.75 -20.59
N SER A 384 1.59 10.94 -20.89
CA SER A 384 1.21 10.64 -22.28
C SER A 384 0.48 11.81 -22.95
N CYS A 385 -0.08 12.74 -22.16
CA CYS A 385 -0.70 13.95 -22.68
C CYS A 385 0.35 14.99 -23.03
N LYS A 386 0.33 15.44 -24.29
CA LYS A 386 1.20 16.46 -24.85
C LYS A 386 0.46 17.73 -25.19
N GLY A 387 -0.87 17.68 -25.26
CA GLY A 387 -1.72 18.85 -25.45
C GLY A 387 -1.69 19.79 -24.26
N THR A 388 -1.89 21.09 -24.53
CA THR A 388 -1.99 22.15 -23.50
C THR A 388 -3.43 22.45 -23.10
N ARG A 389 -4.40 21.84 -23.79
CA ARG A 389 -5.85 22.02 -23.60
C ARG A 389 -6.54 20.67 -23.74
N ARG A 390 -7.73 20.54 -23.14
CA ARG A 390 -8.58 19.34 -23.25
C ARG A 390 -7.88 18.03 -22.82
N HIS A 391 -7.03 18.10 -21.79
CA HIS A 391 -6.28 16.94 -21.26
C HIS A 391 -7.18 15.72 -20.99
N ALA A 392 -8.40 15.91 -20.49
CA ALA A 392 -9.34 14.83 -20.27
C ALA A 392 -9.66 14.03 -21.55
N ILE A 393 -9.90 14.71 -22.67
CA ILE A 393 -10.18 14.07 -23.96
C ILE A 393 -8.94 13.36 -24.48
N GLU A 394 -7.76 13.98 -24.32
CA GLU A 394 -6.50 13.37 -24.74
C GLU A 394 -6.19 12.09 -23.95
N ILE A 395 -6.41 12.08 -22.62
CA ILE A 395 -6.26 10.87 -21.79
C ILE A 395 -7.21 9.77 -22.27
N MET A 396 -8.49 10.11 -22.48
CA MET A 396 -9.49 9.14 -22.93
C MET A 396 -9.11 8.56 -24.30
N ASN A 397 -8.77 9.42 -25.28
CA ASN A 397 -8.37 8.99 -26.61
C ASN A 397 -7.11 8.12 -26.57
N ASN A 398 -6.06 8.54 -25.85
CA ASN A 398 -4.82 7.78 -25.74
C ASN A 398 -5.06 6.38 -25.16
N LEU A 399 -5.95 6.25 -24.18
CA LEU A 399 -6.30 4.96 -23.61
C LEU A 399 -7.14 4.09 -24.54
N MET A 400 -8.09 4.69 -25.27
CA MET A 400 -8.85 3.97 -26.29
C MET A 400 -7.90 3.42 -27.36
N TYR A 401 -7.00 4.24 -27.89
CA TYR A 401 -5.97 3.80 -28.84
C TYR A 401 -5.08 2.69 -28.27
N LEU A 402 -4.64 2.80 -27.01
CA LEU A 402 -3.84 1.74 -26.36
C LEU A 402 -4.62 0.43 -26.22
N ARG A 403 -5.92 0.49 -25.91
CA ARG A 403 -6.78 -0.69 -25.78
C ARG A 403 -7.05 -1.34 -27.12
N ASP A 404 -7.39 -0.56 -28.14
CA ASP A 404 -7.62 -1.05 -29.49
C ASP A 404 -6.33 -1.70 -30.03
N ALA A 405 -5.18 -1.06 -29.80
CA ALA A 405 -3.88 -1.64 -30.14
C ALA A 405 -3.57 -2.94 -29.37
N CYS A 406 -3.99 -3.07 -28.10
CA CYS A 406 -3.86 -4.34 -27.37
C CYS A 406 -4.72 -5.44 -27.98
N SER A 407 -5.96 -5.11 -28.36
CA SER A 407 -6.89 -6.05 -28.99
C SER A 407 -6.34 -6.52 -30.33
N GLU A 408 -5.83 -5.60 -31.15
CA GLU A 408 -5.23 -5.93 -32.43
C GLU A 408 -3.91 -6.70 -32.27
N ALA A 409 -3.13 -6.41 -31.23
CA ALA A 409 -1.90 -7.15 -30.93
C ALA A 409 -2.12 -8.61 -30.50
N ALA A 410 -3.32 -8.93 -30.01
CA ALA A 410 -3.74 -10.28 -29.73
C ALA A 410 -4.23 -11.03 -31.00
N ASN A 411 -4.39 -10.33 -32.12
CA ASN A 411 -4.79 -10.93 -33.40
C ASN A 411 -3.61 -11.70 -34.01
N ALA A 412 -3.81 -12.99 -34.31
CA ALA A 412 -2.77 -13.89 -34.82
C ALA A 412 -2.18 -13.45 -36.17
N ASN A 413 -2.90 -12.60 -36.92
CA ASN A 413 -2.50 -12.10 -38.23
C ASN A 413 -1.68 -10.79 -38.17
N MET A 414 -1.39 -10.25 -36.98
CA MET A 414 -0.69 -8.97 -36.89
C MET A 414 0.80 -9.12 -37.26
N HIS A 415 1.30 -8.19 -38.07
CA HIS A 415 2.70 -8.19 -38.49
C HIS A 415 3.66 -8.12 -37.29
N LYS A 416 4.62 -9.06 -37.21
CA LYS A 416 5.53 -9.22 -36.07
C LYS A 416 6.28 -7.95 -35.66
N GLY A 417 6.64 -7.09 -36.61
CA GLY A 417 7.30 -5.80 -36.34
C GLY A 417 6.38 -4.78 -35.64
N LEU A 418 5.10 -4.73 -36.03
CA LEU A 418 4.08 -3.90 -35.38
C LEU A 418 3.71 -4.48 -34.02
N GLN A 419 3.62 -5.81 -33.90
CA GLN A 419 3.41 -6.48 -32.63
C GLN A 419 4.54 -6.17 -31.64
N LYS A 420 5.79 -6.15 -32.09
CA LYS A 420 6.95 -5.74 -31.27
C LYS A 420 6.91 -4.26 -30.86
N LEU A 421 6.51 -3.37 -31.77
CA LEU A 421 6.40 -1.93 -31.48
C LEU A 421 5.26 -1.63 -30.50
N LEU A 422 4.08 -2.21 -30.73
CA LEU A 422 2.92 -2.09 -29.86
C LEU A 422 3.20 -2.72 -28.49
N THR A 423 3.75 -3.93 -28.42
CA THR A 423 4.18 -4.50 -27.13
C THR A 423 5.18 -3.59 -26.41
N THR A 424 6.17 -3.00 -27.10
CA THR A 424 7.11 -2.05 -26.47
C THR A 424 6.41 -0.79 -25.91
N TRP A 425 5.43 -0.24 -26.62
CA TRP A 425 4.61 0.89 -26.13
C TRP A 425 3.66 0.50 -24.99
N LEU A 426 3.05 -0.69 -25.08
CA LEU A 426 2.14 -1.26 -24.10
C LEU A 426 2.85 -1.74 -22.82
N HIS A 427 4.14 -2.06 -22.92
CA HIS A 427 5.02 -2.46 -21.82
C HIS A 427 5.62 -1.27 -21.06
N MET A 428 5.00 -0.08 -21.09
CA MET A 428 5.37 1.03 -20.21
C MET A 428 5.30 0.72 -18.70
N ARG A 429 4.93 -0.50 -18.27
CA ARG A 429 5.33 -1.10 -16.99
C ARG A 429 4.94 -2.57 -16.77
N ASP A 430 4.88 -3.41 -17.81
CA ASP A 430 4.79 -4.84 -17.53
C ASP A 430 6.16 -5.33 -17.09
N ALA A 431 6.26 -5.56 -15.79
CA ALA A 431 7.32 -6.31 -15.17
C ALA A 431 7.46 -7.66 -15.89
N TYR A 432 8.64 -7.86 -16.47
CA TYR A 432 9.34 -9.15 -16.52
C TYR A 432 8.42 -10.38 -16.44
N ASN A 433 7.85 -10.78 -17.56
CA ASN A 433 7.46 -12.18 -17.74
C ASN A 433 8.75 -12.98 -17.87
N ILE A 434 9.13 -13.72 -16.81
CA ILE A 434 9.79 -15.01 -16.99
C ILE A 434 9.09 -15.95 -16.02
N SER A 435 8.54 -17.02 -16.57
CA SER A 435 8.00 -18.13 -15.80
C SER A 435 9.06 -18.66 -14.83
N SER A 436 8.58 -19.11 -13.70
CA SER A 436 9.31 -19.29 -12.46
C SER A 436 10.20 -20.54 -12.39
N LYS A 437 10.95 -20.91 -13.45
CA LYS A 437 11.88 -22.06 -13.38
C LYS A 437 13.25 -21.91 -14.07
N ASP A 438 13.43 -21.03 -15.06
CA ASP A 438 14.58 -21.18 -15.98
C ASP A 438 15.71 -20.12 -15.90
N CYS A 439 15.86 -19.37 -14.81
CA CYS A 439 16.98 -18.42 -14.69
C CYS A 439 17.52 -18.34 -13.27
N VAL A 440 18.27 -19.37 -12.85
CA VAL A 440 19.28 -19.18 -11.81
C VAL A 440 20.53 -18.61 -12.49
N ARG A 441 20.96 -17.41 -12.09
CA ARG A 441 22.16 -16.75 -12.65
C ARG A 441 23.06 -16.29 -11.54
N VAL A 442 24.34 -16.60 -11.62
CA VAL A 442 25.36 -16.09 -10.70
C VAL A 442 26.19 -15.02 -11.38
N LEU A 443 26.52 -13.96 -10.64
CA LEU A 443 27.27 -12.81 -11.13
C LEU A 443 28.40 -12.45 -10.17
N HIS A 444 29.38 -11.73 -10.71
CA HIS A 444 30.58 -11.27 -10.00
C HIS A 444 31.37 -12.44 -9.37
N PRO A 445 32.08 -13.23 -10.21
CA PRO A 445 33.00 -14.23 -9.72
C PRO A 445 34.01 -13.60 -8.75
N VAL A 446 34.23 -14.22 -7.61
CA VAL A 446 35.15 -13.75 -6.59
C VAL A 446 36.24 -14.81 -6.40
N LYS A 447 37.50 -14.38 -6.45
CA LYS A 447 38.62 -15.26 -6.09
C LYS A 447 38.68 -15.35 -4.57
N ILE A 448 38.18 -16.47 -4.04
CA ILE A 448 38.23 -16.80 -2.62
C ILE A 448 38.82 -18.21 -2.53
N THR A 449 39.84 -18.37 -1.71
CA THR A 449 40.29 -19.67 -1.21
C THR A 449 39.61 -19.91 0.12
N ASP A 450 38.79 -20.95 0.20
CA ASP A 450 38.04 -21.32 1.40
C ASP A 450 38.39 -22.76 1.74
N GLN A 451 39.46 -22.92 2.54
CA GLN A 451 40.07 -24.22 2.88
C GLN A 451 39.06 -25.24 3.41
N PHE A 452 37.98 -24.77 4.04
CA PHE A 452 36.90 -25.61 4.52
C PHE A 452 36.06 -26.18 3.37
N PHE A 453 35.62 -25.35 2.42
CA PHE A 453 34.86 -25.82 1.26
C PHE A 453 35.72 -26.64 0.28
N ASP A 454 36.99 -26.27 0.10
CA ASP A 454 37.95 -27.02 -0.71
C ASP A 454 38.20 -28.43 -0.12
N SER A 455 37.96 -28.63 1.17
CA SER A 455 38.05 -29.95 1.83
C SER A 455 36.77 -30.80 1.74
N ILE A 456 35.62 -30.16 1.47
CA ILE A 456 34.30 -30.82 1.46
C ILE A 456 33.87 -31.19 0.04
N PHE A 457 34.15 -30.34 -0.94
CA PHE A 457 33.72 -30.53 -2.33
C PHE A 457 34.91 -30.94 -3.20
N SER A 458 34.81 -32.10 -3.83
CA SER A 458 35.76 -32.56 -4.85
C SER A 458 35.41 -31.95 -6.22
N GLY A 459 36.17 -30.94 -6.65
CA GLY A 459 35.98 -30.29 -7.95
C GLY A 459 36.40 -28.83 -8.00
N ASP A 460 36.23 -28.21 -9.17
CA ASP A 460 36.49 -26.77 -9.35
C ASP A 460 35.35 -25.96 -8.71
N ILE A 461 35.65 -25.27 -7.61
CA ILE A 461 34.71 -24.38 -6.93
C ILE A 461 34.87 -22.97 -7.45
N VAL A 462 33.78 -22.36 -7.93
CA VAL A 462 33.76 -20.95 -8.32
C VAL A 462 32.81 -20.20 -7.39
N TYR A 463 33.34 -19.21 -6.67
CA TYR A 463 32.56 -18.35 -5.78
C TYR A 463 32.03 -17.13 -6.50
N TYR A 464 30.87 -16.66 -6.07
CA TYR A 464 30.17 -15.50 -6.62
C TYR A 464 29.71 -14.58 -5.49
N SER A 465 29.57 -13.30 -5.80
CA SER A 465 29.09 -12.31 -4.84
C SER A 465 27.56 -12.18 -4.87
N THR A 466 26.93 -12.55 -5.99
CA THR A 466 25.51 -12.33 -6.27
C THR A 466 24.90 -13.51 -7.02
N ALA A 467 23.67 -13.89 -6.65
CA ALA A 467 22.83 -14.82 -7.40
C ALA A 467 21.47 -14.20 -7.70
N TYR A 468 20.88 -14.56 -8.83
CA TYR A 468 19.50 -14.27 -9.18
C TYR A 468 18.75 -15.59 -9.25
N ILE A 469 17.64 -15.69 -8.52
CA ILE A 469 16.68 -16.78 -8.68
C ILE A 469 15.39 -16.14 -9.21
N GLY A 470 15.13 -16.34 -10.50
CA GLY A 470 14.10 -15.59 -11.20
C GLY A 470 14.46 -14.10 -11.27
N GLN A 471 13.73 -13.26 -10.54
CA GLN A 471 13.95 -11.80 -10.48
C GLN A 471 14.49 -11.32 -9.13
N VAL A 472 14.61 -12.23 -8.16
CA VAL A 472 15.07 -11.89 -6.83
C VAL A 472 16.58 -11.98 -6.82
N ARG A 473 17.23 -10.88 -6.45
CA ARG A 473 18.68 -10.79 -6.32
C ARG A 473 19.09 -11.12 -4.90
N PHE A 474 19.86 -12.17 -4.73
CA PHE A 474 20.49 -12.58 -3.50
C PHE A 474 21.96 -12.16 -3.50
N THR A 475 22.49 -11.69 -2.37
CA THR A 475 23.89 -11.27 -2.26
C THR A 475 24.56 -11.88 -1.04
N THR A 476 25.88 -12.07 -1.10
CA THR A 476 26.63 -12.46 0.10
C THR A 476 26.70 -11.30 1.11
N VAL A 477 26.79 -11.60 2.41
CA VAL A 477 27.03 -10.59 3.46
C VAL A 477 28.25 -9.74 3.16
N GLN A 478 29.33 -10.34 2.63
CA GLN A 478 30.55 -9.62 2.27
C GLN A 478 30.29 -8.62 1.14
N TYR A 479 29.59 -9.04 0.10
CA TYR A 479 29.22 -8.14 -0.99
C TYR A 479 28.27 -7.02 -0.53
N ALA A 480 27.25 -7.36 0.25
CA ALA A 480 26.32 -6.39 0.83
C ALA A 480 27.02 -5.39 1.78
N ARG A 481 28.16 -5.76 2.38
CA ARG A 481 28.90 -4.89 3.31
C ARG A 481 29.41 -3.60 2.68
N GLU A 482 29.74 -3.65 1.41
CA GLU A 482 30.32 -2.54 0.65
C GLU A 482 29.26 -1.79 -0.18
N LYS A 483 27.98 -2.14 -0.02
CA LYS A 483 26.86 -1.58 -0.80
C LYS A 483 25.83 -0.91 0.09
N VAL A 484 25.05 -0.03 -0.53
CA VAL A 484 23.94 0.71 0.12
C VAL A 484 22.69 -0.17 0.30
N SER A 485 22.64 -1.34 -0.35
CA SER A 485 21.56 -2.33 -0.22
C SER A 485 22.08 -3.65 0.35
N ASP A 486 21.25 -4.30 1.17
CA ASP A 486 21.58 -5.59 1.80
C ASP A 486 20.52 -6.64 1.46
N ASP A 487 20.86 -7.49 0.49
CA ASP A 487 20.02 -8.62 0.07
C ASP A 487 20.58 -9.95 0.57
N SER A 488 21.35 -9.92 1.67
CA SER A 488 21.94 -11.14 2.21
C SER A 488 21.00 -11.88 3.16
N ALA A 489 19.99 -11.19 3.71
CA ALA A 489 19.02 -11.77 4.62
C ALA A 489 17.95 -12.56 3.87
N ILE A 490 17.78 -13.83 4.25
CA ILE A 490 16.82 -14.75 3.62
C ILE A 490 15.97 -15.51 4.62
N LEU A 491 14.78 -15.88 4.17
CA LEU A 491 13.90 -16.87 4.80
C LEU A 491 13.94 -18.11 3.92
N PHE A 492 14.25 -19.25 4.52
CA PHE A 492 14.33 -20.54 3.82
C PHE A 492 13.61 -21.62 4.63
N LYS A 493 13.22 -22.70 3.97
CA LYS A 493 12.62 -23.87 4.62
C LYS A 493 13.67 -24.97 4.73
N ASP A 494 13.72 -25.61 5.88
CA ASP A 494 14.46 -26.84 6.14
C ASP A 494 13.43 -27.87 6.64
N GLY A 495 12.99 -28.76 5.74
CA GLY A 495 11.77 -29.54 5.92
C GLY A 495 10.54 -28.66 6.15
N LEU A 496 9.79 -28.93 7.23
CA LEU A 496 8.61 -28.15 7.62
C LEU A 496 8.95 -26.85 8.37
N LYS A 497 10.21 -26.64 8.78
CA LYS A 497 10.60 -25.49 9.59
C LYS A 497 11.05 -24.32 8.73
N GLN A 498 10.48 -23.14 9.00
CA GLN A 498 10.91 -21.90 8.40
C GLN A 498 12.06 -21.30 9.22
N ASN A 499 13.20 -21.06 8.58
CA ASN A 499 14.42 -20.54 9.19
C ASN A 499 14.79 -19.18 8.61
N PHE A 500 15.48 -18.39 9.41
CA PHE A 500 16.04 -17.11 9.02
C PHE A 500 17.57 -17.19 9.03
N GLY A 501 18.20 -16.63 8.01
CA GLY A 501 19.65 -16.62 7.95
C GLY A 501 20.20 -15.58 6.98
N ARG A 502 21.54 -15.51 6.90
CA ARG A 502 22.24 -14.61 6.00
C ARG A 502 23.18 -15.37 5.07
N ILE A 503 23.11 -15.07 3.77
CA ILE A 503 23.94 -15.73 2.75
C ILE A 503 25.39 -15.34 2.93
N ARG A 504 26.23 -16.31 3.22
CA ARG A 504 27.66 -16.14 3.48
C ARG A 504 28.53 -16.48 2.27
N ARG A 505 28.13 -17.48 1.49
CA ARG A 505 28.75 -17.82 0.19
C ARG A 505 27.68 -18.12 -0.86
N ILE A 506 28.04 -17.85 -2.10
CA ILE A 506 27.34 -18.31 -3.30
C ILE A 506 28.41 -18.97 -4.15
N PHE A 507 28.21 -20.21 -4.57
CA PHE A 507 29.23 -20.93 -5.32
C PHE A 507 28.64 -21.97 -6.26
N THR A 508 29.41 -22.38 -7.26
CA THR A 508 29.15 -23.55 -8.09
C THR A 508 30.30 -24.54 -7.92
N VAL A 509 30.00 -25.83 -8.05
CA VAL A 509 31.01 -26.90 -8.07
C VAL A 509 30.95 -27.55 -9.45
N ASN A 510 32.10 -27.66 -10.13
CA ASN A 510 32.21 -28.25 -11.48
C ASN A 510 31.24 -27.63 -12.51
N SER A 511 31.00 -26.32 -12.42
CA SER A 511 30.01 -25.59 -13.25
C SER A 511 28.56 -26.09 -13.12
N GLY A 512 28.23 -26.78 -12.03
CA GLY A 512 26.86 -27.21 -11.70
C GLY A 512 25.95 -26.08 -11.22
N GLU A 513 24.82 -26.44 -10.62
CA GLU A 513 23.84 -25.46 -10.13
C GLU A 513 24.41 -24.58 -9.00
N PRO A 514 24.06 -23.28 -8.96
CA PRO A 514 24.46 -22.39 -7.88
C PRO A 514 23.91 -22.80 -6.50
N MET A 515 24.82 -22.92 -5.53
CA MET A 515 24.55 -23.23 -4.14
C MET A 515 24.70 -21.98 -3.25
N LEU A 516 23.88 -21.90 -2.19
CA LEU A 516 23.93 -20.84 -1.18
C LEU A 516 24.37 -21.43 0.16
N TYR A 517 25.45 -20.91 0.74
CA TYR A 517 25.81 -21.16 2.13
C TYR A 517 25.24 -20.04 3.01
N VAL A 518 24.49 -20.40 4.04
CA VAL A 518 23.68 -19.48 4.82
C VAL A 518 24.01 -19.64 6.31
N ASP A 519 24.41 -18.55 6.96
CA ASP A 519 24.53 -18.50 8.41
C ASP A 519 23.11 -18.44 8.98
N VAL A 520 22.67 -19.54 9.60
CA VAL A 520 21.35 -19.63 10.23
C VAL A 520 21.36 -18.81 11.52
N ILE A 521 20.57 -17.74 11.57
CA ILE A 521 20.49 -16.84 12.71
C ILE A 521 19.47 -17.32 13.75
N SER A 522 18.53 -18.20 13.36
CA SER A 522 17.43 -18.70 14.19
C SER A 522 17.82 -19.65 15.34
N LYS A 523 19.02 -19.51 15.94
CA LYS A 523 19.33 -20.06 17.27
C LYS A 523 19.49 -19.00 18.38
N MET A 524 19.26 -17.72 18.13
CA MET A 524 19.34 -16.70 19.19
C MET A 524 18.00 -16.49 19.92
N LEU A 525 18.04 -16.87 21.21
CA LEU A 525 17.42 -16.21 22.37
C LEU A 525 16.05 -15.56 22.14
N HIS A 526 15.04 -16.24 22.68
CA HIS A 526 13.72 -15.69 22.96
C HIS A 526 13.83 -14.28 23.57
N PHE A 527 13.38 -13.27 22.82
CA PHE A 527 12.77 -12.11 23.45
C PHE A 527 11.41 -12.58 23.97
N GLU A 528 11.34 -12.92 25.26
CA GLU A 528 10.06 -13.14 25.93
C GLU A 528 9.33 -11.80 26.02
N CYS A 529 8.51 -11.51 25.02
CA CYS A 529 7.26 -10.79 25.24
C CYS A 529 6.18 -11.87 25.30
N ALA A 530 5.68 -12.14 26.51
CA ALA A 530 4.65 -13.14 26.73
C ALA A 530 3.32 -12.72 26.10
N THR A 531 3.13 -13.05 24.83
CA THR A 531 1.79 -13.29 24.24
C THR A 531 1.89 -14.50 23.33
N SER A 532 1.29 -15.60 23.79
CA SER A 532 1.05 -16.88 23.13
C SER A 532 1.45 -17.01 21.66
N THR A 533 2.43 -17.89 21.43
CA THR A 533 2.63 -18.78 20.26
C THR A 533 2.04 -18.31 18.93
N ASP A 534 2.79 -17.50 18.17
CA ASP A 534 2.74 -17.54 16.71
C ASP A 534 4.07 -17.03 16.12
N VAL A 535 4.60 -17.79 15.16
CA VAL A 535 5.83 -17.45 14.43
C VAL A 535 5.48 -16.49 13.29
N TYR A 536 5.86 -15.23 13.41
CA TYR A 536 5.59 -14.22 12.39
C TYR A 536 6.61 -14.27 11.23
N SER A 537 6.12 -14.25 9.99
CA SER A 537 6.95 -14.08 8.79
C SER A 537 7.00 -12.62 8.37
N TYR A 538 8.19 -12.05 8.19
CA TYR A 538 8.35 -10.66 7.76
C TYR A 538 8.48 -10.52 6.23
N SER A 539 7.75 -9.55 5.67
CA SER A 539 7.61 -9.32 4.21
C SER A 539 8.86 -8.75 3.52
N TYR A 540 9.85 -8.29 4.30
CA TYR A 540 11.06 -7.67 3.79
C TYR A 540 12.26 -8.61 3.67
N ILE A 541 12.13 -9.84 4.13
CA ILE A 541 13.14 -10.85 3.97
C ILE A 541 12.88 -11.57 2.64
N GLN A 542 13.94 -11.76 1.84
CA GLN A 542 13.79 -12.46 0.57
C GLN A 542 13.37 -13.92 0.84
N THR A 543 12.28 -14.33 0.21
CA THR A 543 11.68 -15.65 0.37
C THR A 543 11.76 -16.36 -0.98
N GLY A 544 12.42 -17.52 -1.01
CA GLY A 544 12.39 -18.46 -2.13
C GLY A 544 11.67 -19.73 -1.70
N LEU A 545 10.86 -20.32 -2.58
CA LEU A 545 10.35 -21.68 -2.41
C LEU A 545 11.36 -22.62 -3.09
N LEU A 546 12.05 -23.42 -2.30
CA LEU A 546 12.81 -24.58 -2.76
C LEU A 546 11.88 -25.79 -2.59
N ASP A 547 11.56 -26.45 -3.70
CA ASP A 547 10.60 -27.55 -3.75
C ASP A 547 11.32 -28.89 -3.51
N GLU A 548 11.07 -29.54 -2.37
CA GLU A 548 11.67 -30.83 -2.00
C GLU A 548 11.15 -32.00 -2.87
N GLN A 549 10.07 -31.82 -3.63
CA GLN A 549 9.36 -32.96 -4.26
C GLN A 549 9.82 -33.33 -5.67
N LYS A 550 10.85 -32.69 -6.23
CA LYS A 550 11.45 -33.11 -7.51
C LYS A 550 12.86 -33.65 -7.30
N LYS A 551 12.97 -34.97 -7.17
CA LYS A 551 14.20 -35.78 -7.08
C LYS A 551 15.13 -35.70 -8.31
N THR A 552 15.21 -34.57 -9.01
CA THR A 552 16.19 -34.31 -10.08
C THR A 552 16.92 -32.97 -9.96
N ALA A 553 16.70 -32.20 -8.89
CA ALA A 553 17.57 -31.07 -8.50
C ALA A 553 18.05 -31.33 -7.06
N GLY A 554 19.30 -31.78 -6.92
CA GLY A 554 19.85 -32.22 -5.64
C GLY A 554 20.17 -31.06 -4.71
N PHE A 555 19.33 -30.83 -3.69
CA PHE A 555 19.70 -30.09 -2.48
C PHE A 555 19.86 -31.09 -1.34
N PHE A 556 21.04 -31.11 -0.70
CA PHE A 556 21.21 -31.72 0.62
C PHE A 556 21.43 -30.59 1.63
N PHE A 557 20.53 -30.47 2.61
CA PHE A 557 20.70 -29.61 3.79
C PHE A 557 20.98 -30.49 5.00
N PHE A 558 22.07 -30.21 5.73
CA PHE A 558 22.24 -30.69 7.10
C PHE A 558 22.75 -29.56 7.99
N GLY A 559 22.03 -29.29 9.07
CA GLY A 559 22.43 -28.38 10.12
C GLY A 559 23.70 -28.89 10.81
N GLY A 560 24.78 -28.11 10.69
CA GLY A 560 26.08 -28.41 11.29
C GLY A 560 26.75 -29.64 10.70
N VAL A 561 27.45 -29.47 9.56
CA VAL A 561 28.36 -30.43 8.90
C VAL A 561 27.86 -31.88 8.77
N VAL A 562 27.54 -32.33 7.55
CA VAL A 562 27.58 -33.76 7.17
C VAL A 562 28.18 -33.92 5.78
N VAL A 563 29.23 -34.74 5.71
CA VAL A 563 30.00 -35.20 4.54
C VAL A 563 29.38 -36.49 4.00
N GLY A 564 29.40 -36.71 2.68
CA GLY A 564 29.04 -37.99 2.08
C GLY A 564 29.91 -38.34 0.87
N HIS A 565 30.87 -39.25 1.06
CA HIS A 565 31.66 -39.89 0.01
C HIS A 565 30.82 -40.91 -0.79
N THR A 566 31.06 -40.98 -2.10
CA THR A 566 30.79 -42.16 -2.93
C THR A 566 31.80 -43.26 -2.58
N VAL A 567 31.32 -44.39 -2.04
CA VAL A 567 32.09 -45.64 -2.09
C VAL A 567 31.74 -46.32 -3.41
N ALA A 568 32.77 -46.52 -4.24
CA ALA A 568 32.68 -47.27 -5.48
C ALA A 568 32.30 -48.73 -5.20
N ALA A 569 31.33 -49.26 -5.95
CA ALA A 569 31.27 -50.69 -6.19
C ALA A 569 32.37 -51.02 -7.21
N VAL A 570 33.44 -51.65 -6.72
CA VAL A 570 34.28 -52.54 -7.54
C VAL A 570 33.60 -53.90 -7.50
N ASP A 571 33.63 -54.62 -8.63
CA ASP A 571 33.14 -56.01 -8.78
C ASP A 571 33.41 -56.92 -7.58
#